data_AF-A0A6P2BIW8-F1
#
_entry.id   AF-A0A6P2BIW8-F1
#
_cell.length_a   1.000
_cell.length_b   1.000
_cell.length_c   1.000
_cell.angle_alpha   90.00
_cell.angle_beta   90.00
_cell.angle_gamma   90.00
#
_symmetry.space_group_name_H-M   'P 1'
#
loop_
_entity.id
_entity.type
_entity.pdbx_description
1 polymer ?
#
loop_
_entity_poly.entity_id
_entity_poly.type
_entity_poly.pdbx_seq_one_letter_code
_entity_poly.pdbx_strand_id
1 'polypeptide(L)'
;MLSCKEVSRLASERLDRDLTLREKVAFYMHLMMCRLCLRYARHVAVLRRATDQLRLRRGFVADATLSKQARERIARKLREDLS
;
A
#
# COMPACT_ATOMS: atom_id res chain seq x y z
N MET A 1 -22.76 -1.90 3.05
CA MET A 1 -21.76 -2.64 2.23
C MET A 1 -20.77 -1.64 1.67
N LEU A 2 -19.50 -1.99 1.58
CA LEU A 2 -18.50 -1.15 0.91
C LEU A 2 -18.75 -1.12 -0.60
N SER A 3 -18.50 0.02 -1.22
CA SER A 3 -18.44 0.20 -2.66
C SER A 3 -17.15 -0.40 -3.25
N CYS A 4 -17.15 -0.70 -4.54
CA CYS A 4 -15.95 -1.18 -5.24
C CYS A 4 -14.76 -0.21 -5.10
N LYS A 5 -15.02 1.10 -5.03
CA LYS A 5 -14.01 2.15 -4.84
C LYS A 5 -13.38 2.10 -3.45
N GLU A 6 -14.18 1.88 -2.41
CA GLU A 6 -13.66 1.72 -1.05
C GLU A 6 -12.88 0.42 -0.90
N VAL A 7 -13.33 -0.66 -1.55
CA VAL A 7 -12.64 -1.95 -1.51
C VAL A 7 -11.34 -1.93 -2.28
N SER A 8 -11.28 -1.26 -3.43
CA SER A 8 -10.01 -1.08 -4.15
C SER A 8 -9.03 -0.23 -3.34
N ARG A 9 -9.51 0.81 -2.66
CA ARG A 9 -8.71 1.60 -1.72
C ARG A 9 -8.19 0.73 -0.56
N LEU A 10 -9.05 -0.05 0.11
CA LEU A 10 -8.62 -0.95 1.20
C LEU A 10 -7.66 -2.03 0.72
N ALA A 11 -7.81 -2.54 -0.51
CA ALA A 11 -6.85 -3.48 -1.10
C ALA A 11 -5.46 -2.85 -1.25
N SER A 12 -5.38 -1.57 -1.62
CA SER A 12 -4.12 -0.82 -1.66
C SER A 12 -3.58 -0.57 -0.25
N GLU A 13 -4.42 -0.03 0.65
CA GLU A 13 -4.00 0.30 2.02
C GLU A 13 -3.49 -0.92 2.79
N ARG A 14 -4.04 -2.11 2.53
CA ARG A 14 -3.56 -3.38 3.11
C ARG A 14 -2.11 -3.72 2.74
N LEU A 15 -1.55 -3.13 1.68
CA LEU A 15 -0.15 -3.31 1.30
C LEU A 15 0.80 -2.40 2.11
N ASP A 16 0.26 -1.32 2.68
CA ASP A 16 1.04 -0.29 3.38
C ASP A 16 0.83 -0.33 4.90
N ARG A 17 -0.36 -0.71 5.34
CA ARG A 17 -0.73 -0.86 6.74
C ARG A 17 -1.57 -2.11 6.97
N ASP A 18 -1.63 -2.53 8.22
CA ASP A 18 -2.65 -3.48 8.63
C ASP A 18 -4.05 -2.85 8.63
N LEU A 19 -5.00 -3.59 8.07
CA LEU A 19 -6.42 -3.27 8.20
C LEU A 19 -6.91 -3.66 9.60
N THR A 20 -7.80 -2.83 10.15
CA THR A 20 -8.55 -3.14 11.37
C THR A 20 -9.44 -4.36 11.17
N LEU A 21 -9.89 -4.99 12.26
CA LEU A 21 -10.77 -6.17 12.16
C LEU A 21 -12.06 -5.88 11.38
N ARG A 22 -12.66 -4.70 11.62
CA ARG A 22 -13.88 -4.27 10.93
C ARG A 22 -13.64 -4.11 9.42
N GLU A 23 -12.54 -3.46 9.04
CA GLU A 23 -12.16 -3.31 7.63
C GLU A 23 -11.90 -4.66 6.96
N LYS A 24 -11.20 -5.58 7.64
CA LYS A 24 -10.94 -6.94 7.13
C LYS A 24 -12.24 -7.66 6.84
N VAL A 25 -13.19 -7.66 7.78
CA VAL A 25 -14.49 -8.34 7.59
C VAL A 25 -15.25 -7.73 6.41
N ALA A 26 -15.41 -6.39 6.38
CA ALA A 26 -16.14 -5.72 5.31
C ALA A 26 -15.50 -5.92 3.93
N PHE A 27 -14.17 -5.93 3.88
CA PHE A 27 -13.38 -6.19 2.68
C PHE A 27 -13.62 -7.60 2.14
N TYR A 28 -13.43 -8.64 2.97
CA TYR A 28 -13.63 -10.02 2.55
C TYR A 28 -15.09 -10.31 2.16
N MET A 29 -16.05 -9.73 2.90
CA MET A 29 -17.46 -9.81 2.53
C MET A 29 -17.71 -9.34 1.10
N HIS A 30 -17.17 -8.18 0.71
CA HIS A 30 -17.30 -7.67 -0.65
C HIS A 30 -16.56 -8.54 -1.69
N LEU A 31 -15.38 -9.08 -1.36
CA LEU A 31 -14.64 -9.94 -2.28
C LEU A 31 -15.40 -11.23 -2.66
N MET A 32 -16.20 -11.79 -1.74
CA MET A 32 -16.98 -13.00 -2.01
C MET A 32 -18.11 -12.75 -3.04
N MET A 33 -18.65 -11.53 -3.08
CA MET A 33 -19.75 -11.14 -3.97
C MET A 33 -19.29 -10.44 -5.25
N CYS A 34 -18.09 -9.83 -5.26
CA CYS A 34 -17.57 -9.10 -6.41
C CYS A 34 -16.28 -9.73 -6.96
N ARG A 35 -16.43 -10.50 -8.06
CA ARG A 35 -15.31 -11.15 -8.75
C ARG A 35 -14.25 -10.17 -9.26
N LEU A 36 -14.64 -8.95 -9.64
CA LEU A 36 -13.71 -7.93 -10.11
C LEU A 36 -12.80 -7.45 -8.98
N CYS A 37 -13.37 -7.12 -7.82
CA CYS A 37 -12.59 -6.74 -6.64
C CYS A 37 -11.70 -7.89 -6.15
N LEU A 38 -12.16 -9.15 -6.23
CA LEU A 38 -11.34 -10.31 -5.90
C LEU A 38 -10.14 -10.47 -6.84
N ARG A 39 -10.33 -10.24 -8.14
CA ARG A 39 -9.22 -10.23 -9.12
C ARG A 39 -8.25 -9.09 -8.86
N TYR A 40 -8.76 -7.88 -8.63
CA TYR A 40 -7.94 -6.71 -8.33
C TYR A 40 -7.08 -6.92 -7.07
N ALA A 41 -7.68 -7.36 -5.97
CA ALA A 41 -6.98 -7.64 -4.71
C ALA A 41 -5.86 -8.67 -4.89
N ARG A 42 -6.08 -9.72 -5.70
CA ARG A 42 -5.03 -10.69 -6.05
C ARG A 42 -3.94 -10.07 -6.92
N HIS A 43 -4.30 -9.24 -7.89
CA HIS A 43 -3.34 -8.61 -8.80
C HIS A 43 -2.36 -7.71 -8.04
N VAL A 44 -2.86 -6.82 -7.18
CA VAL A 44 -1.99 -5.94 -6.40
C VAL A 44 -1.11 -6.71 -5.40
N ALA A 45 -1.61 -7.82 -4.85
CA ALA A 45 -0.80 -8.70 -4.00
C ALA A 45 0.33 -9.39 -4.78
N VAL A 46 0.08 -9.80 -6.03
CA VAL A 46 1.13 -10.39 -6.90
C VAL A 46 2.19 -9.35 -7.23
N LEU A 47 1.78 -8.12 -7.62
CA LEU A 47 2.72 -7.03 -7.88
C LEU A 47 3.60 -6.74 -6.66
N ARG A 48 3.00 -6.66 -5.46
CA ARG A 48 3.75 -6.43 -4.22
C ARG A 48 4.76 -7.54 -3.95
N ARG A 49 4.37 -8.82 -4.07
CA ARG A 49 5.29 -9.95 -3.92
C ARG A 49 6.44 -9.91 -4.92
N ALA A 50 6.16 -9.58 -6.18
CA ALA A 50 7.20 -9.45 -7.20
C ALA A 50 8.18 -8.32 -6.86
N THR A 51 7.68 -7.17 -6.40
CA THR A 51 8.55 -6.06 -5.97
C THR A 51 9.37 -6.40 -4.73
N ASP A 52 8.78 -7.11 -3.76
CA ASP A 52 9.48 -7.54 -2.55
C ASP A 52 10.57 -8.58 -2.89
N GLN A 53 10.28 -9.53 -3.79
CA GLN A 53 11.29 -10.46 -4.31
C GLN A 53 12.43 -9.76 -5.05
N LEU A 54 12.12 -8.73 -5.85
CA LEU A 54 13.14 -7.93 -6.53
C LEU A 54 14.03 -7.17 -5.54
N ARG A 55 13.46 -6.64 -4.46
CA ARG A 55 14.19 -5.99 -3.36
C ARG A 55 15.12 -6.93 -2.61
N LEU A 56 14.74 -8.20 -2.48
CA LEU A 56 15.58 -9.22 -1.86
C LEU A 56 16.67 -9.73 -2.81
N ARG A 57 16.37 -9.84 -4.12
CA ARG A 57 17.25 -10.47 -5.12
C ARG A 57 18.32 -9.54 -5.66
N ARG A 58 17.98 -8.29 -5.97
CA ARG A 58 18.99 -7.26 -6.10
C ARG A 58 19.19 -6.77 -4.68
N GLY A 59 20.41 -6.70 -4.14
CA GLY A 59 20.71 -5.89 -2.95
C GLY A 59 20.49 -4.39 -3.20
N PHE A 60 19.43 -4.04 -3.93
CA PHE A 60 19.11 -2.72 -4.38
C PHE A 60 18.51 -2.00 -3.19
N VAL A 61 19.33 -1.10 -2.63
CA VAL A 61 19.02 -0.22 -1.52
C VAL A 61 19.06 -0.92 -0.16
N ALA A 62 20.13 -1.66 0.15
CA ALA A 62 20.44 -1.96 1.54
C ALA A 62 20.82 -0.70 2.35
N ASP A 63 21.19 0.42 1.69
CA ASP A 63 21.68 1.61 2.39
C ASP A 63 21.40 2.96 1.69
N ALA A 64 20.47 3.04 0.73
CA ALA A 64 20.11 4.34 0.13
C ALA A 64 19.23 5.16 1.07
N THR A 65 19.85 5.63 2.14
CA THR A 65 19.36 6.71 2.97
C THR A 65 19.35 8.01 2.17
N LEU A 66 18.34 8.84 2.41
CA LEU A 66 18.33 10.20 1.91
C LEU A 66 19.56 10.94 2.42
N SER A 67 20.25 11.68 1.55
CA SER A 67 21.27 12.63 1.97
C SER A 67 20.68 13.63 2.97
N LYS A 68 21.52 14.16 3.88
CA LYS A 68 21.07 15.15 4.89
C LYS A 68 20.31 16.31 4.24
N GLN A 69 20.84 16.83 3.12
CA GLN A 69 20.22 17.91 2.36
C GLN A 69 18.85 17.53 1.77
N ALA A 70 18.70 16.32 1.22
CA ALA A 70 17.42 15.86 0.69
C ALA A 70 16.37 15.71 1.81
N ARG A 71 16.79 15.20 2.97
CA ARG A 71 15.94 15.06 4.16
C ARG A 71 15.47 16.41 4.69
N GLU A 72 16.35 17.40 4.81
CA GLU A 72 16.01 18.76 5.26
C GLU A 72 15.03 19.46 4.32
N ARG A 73 15.24 19.31 3.00
CA ARG A 73 14.34 19.88 2.00
C ARG A 73 12.93 19.29 2.09
N ILE A 74 12.80 17.97 2.26
CA ILE A 74 11.51 17.30 2.43
C ILE A 74 10.85 17.73 3.75
N ALA A 75 11.60 17.76 4.86
CA ALA A 75 11.08 18.13 6.18
C ALA A 75 10.62 19.59 6.27
N ARG A 76 11.23 20.51 5.51
CA ARG A 76 10.79 21.91 5.43
C ARG A 76 9.44 22.02 4.73
N LYS A 77 9.32 21.36 3.57
CA LYS A 77 8.09 21.41 2.77
C LYS A 77 6.89 20.77 3.48
N LEU A 78 7.11 19.65 4.16
CA LEU A 78 6.05 19.03 4.99
C LEU A 78 5.57 19.95 6.12
N ARG A 79 6.47 20.76 6.71
CA ARG A 79 6.08 21.74 7.74
C ARG A 79 5.25 22.87 7.15
N GLU A 80 5.62 23.38 5.98
CA GLU A 80 4.87 24.42 5.27
C GLU A 80 3.46 23.94 4.88
N ASP A 81 3.31 22.70 4.38
CA ASP A 81 2.03 22.14 3.95
C ASP A 81 1.10 21.71 5.12
N LEU A 82 1.65 21.51 6.33
CA LEU A 82 0.92 21.15 7.55
C LEU A 82 0.61 22.37 8.46
N SER A 83 0.98 23.58 8.03
CA SER A 83 0.67 24.87 8.69
C SER A 83 -0.63 25.46 8.18
#